data_AF-A0A7X9BUG8-F1
#
_entry.id   AF-A0A7X9BUG8-F1
#
_cell.length_a   1.000
_cell.length_b   1.000
_cell.length_c   1.000
_cell.angle_alpha   90.00
_cell.angle_beta   90.00
_cell.angle_gamma   90.00
#
_symmetry.space_group_name_H-M   'P 1'
#
loop_
_entity.id
_entity.type
_entity.pdbx_description
1 polymer ?
#
loop_
_entity_poly.entity_id
_entity_poly.type
_entity_poly.pdbx_seq_one_letter_code
_entity_poly.pdbx_strand_id
1 'polypeptide(L)'
;MAVKIIKEKCKGCNICVKHCPFDAISMENKLAVIGSACTGCGVCVVKCPFNAIEAIELEKEEIDLNDYKGVWVFVEQRENEIMPVVIELMGEGKKLATEIGTELCAVVCGENLNPIIDELFAYGADKVYVADHPELKSYRTDAYTKVIYDAIEKYKPEIVLLGATHIGRDLGPCIAVKANTGLTADCTSFDIDPIDKKLKQTRPAFGG
;
A
#
# COMPACT_ATOMS: atom_id res chain seq x y z
N MET A 1 6.56 16.51 6.63
CA MET A 1 7.02 17.37 7.73
C MET A 1 5.78 18.01 8.35
N ALA A 2 5.55 17.77 9.63
CA ALA A 2 4.54 18.51 10.38
C ALA A 2 5.26 19.60 11.18
N VAL A 3 4.58 20.71 11.46
CA VAL A 3 5.14 21.75 12.33
C VAL A 3 4.36 21.74 13.63
N LYS A 4 5.05 21.72 14.78
CA LYS A 4 4.44 21.73 16.10
C LYS A 4 4.81 22.99 16.85
N ILE A 5 3.84 23.56 17.55
CA ILE A 5 4.04 24.76 18.38
C ILE A 5 4.19 24.32 19.84
N ILE A 6 5.31 24.71 20.46
CA ILE A 6 5.55 24.58 21.88
C ILE A 6 4.86 25.75 22.58
N LYS A 7 3.71 25.46 23.22
CA LYS A 7 2.88 26.47 23.89
C LYS A 7 3.63 27.25 24.98
N GLU A 8 4.59 26.62 25.64
CA GLU A 8 5.37 27.22 26.73
C GLU A 8 6.38 28.28 26.26
N LYS A 9 6.96 28.08 25.08
CA LYS A 9 7.93 28.99 24.46
C LYS A 9 7.25 30.08 23.63
N CYS A 10 5.98 29.88 23.25
CA CYS A 10 5.24 30.81 22.43
C CYS A 10 4.89 32.08 23.21
N LYS A 11 5.41 33.22 22.77
CA LYS A 11 5.13 34.55 23.37
C LYS A 11 4.03 35.34 22.64
N GLY A 12 3.41 34.75 21.61
CA GLY A 12 2.31 35.38 20.87
C GLY A 12 2.69 36.64 20.07
N CYS A 13 3.87 36.65 19.45
CA CYS A 13 4.43 37.81 18.74
C CYS A 13 3.90 38.02 17.30
N ASN A 14 3.01 37.17 16.79
CA ASN A 14 2.43 37.20 15.43
C ASN A 14 3.42 37.11 14.25
N ILE A 15 4.71 36.89 14.50
CA ILE A 15 5.74 36.81 13.44
C ILE A 15 5.47 35.62 12.51
N CYS A 16 5.05 34.48 13.07
CA CYS A 16 4.75 33.27 12.33
C CYS A 16 3.54 33.40 11.40
N VAL A 17 2.51 34.16 11.81
CA VAL A 17 1.31 34.44 10.98
C VAL A 17 1.71 35.24 9.74
N LYS A 18 2.49 36.30 9.91
CA LYS A 18 2.90 37.20 8.81
C LYS A 18 3.79 36.55 7.74
N HIS A 19 4.53 35.51 8.12
CA HIS A 19 5.47 34.84 7.22
C HIS A 19 4.92 33.51 6.71
N CYS A 20 3.67 33.14 7.03
CA CYS A 20 3.06 31.96 6.47
C CYS A 20 2.55 32.28 5.06
N PRO A 21 3.12 31.71 3.98
CA PRO A 21 2.65 31.98 2.62
C PRO A 21 1.29 31.32 2.30
N PHE A 22 0.76 30.51 3.22
CA PHE A 22 -0.49 29.76 3.07
C PHE A 22 -1.56 30.19 4.08
N ASP A 23 -1.33 31.25 4.85
CA ASP A 23 -2.21 31.75 5.91
C ASP A 23 -2.69 30.65 6.89
N ALA A 24 -1.87 29.62 7.06
CA ALA A 24 -2.21 28.41 7.80
C ALA A 24 -2.02 28.55 9.32
N ILE A 25 -1.68 29.73 9.83
CA ILE A 25 -1.42 29.96 11.26
C ILE A 25 -2.36 31.05 11.76
N SER A 26 -3.19 30.71 12.74
CA SER A 26 -4.08 31.64 13.45
C SER A 26 -3.57 31.88 14.87
N MET A 27 -4.12 32.89 15.54
CA MET A 27 -3.80 33.22 16.93
C MET A 27 -5.03 33.03 17.80
N GLU A 28 -4.96 32.10 18.75
CA GLU A 28 -6.02 31.82 19.71
C GLU A 28 -5.44 31.87 21.13
N ASN A 29 -6.10 32.59 22.04
CA ASN A 29 -5.65 32.71 23.44
C ASN A 29 -4.18 33.15 23.61
N LYS A 30 -3.70 34.06 22.76
CA LYS A 30 -2.30 34.55 22.69
C LYS A 30 -1.27 33.48 22.28
N LEU A 31 -1.71 32.32 21.80
CA LEU A 31 -0.86 31.27 21.28
C LEU A 31 -1.11 31.10 19.78
N ALA A 32 -0.06 30.79 19.04
CA ALA A 32 -0.18 30.43 17.64
C ALA A 32 -0.78 29.02 17.52
N VAL A 33 -1.72 28.84 16.61
CA VAL A 33 -2.41 27.58 16.28
C VAL A 33 -2.25 27.33 14.79
N ILE A 34 -1.94 26.10 14.41
CA ILE A 34 -1.75 25.71 13.01
C ILE A 34 -3.06 25.10 12.51
N GLY A 35 -3.60 25.64 11.42
CA GLY A 35 -4.77 25.13 10.73
C GLY A 35 -4.43 24.05 9.70
N SER A 36 -5.48 23.48 9.10
CA SER A 36 -5.39 22.39 8.11
C SER A 36 -4.73 22.78 6.79
N ALA A 37 -4.59 24.08 6.50
CA ALA A 37 -3.90 24.58 5.30
C ALA A 37 -2.36 24.47 5.38
N CYS A 38 -1.81 23.94 6.47
CA CYS A 38 -0.37 23.85 6.67
C CYS A 38 0.27 22.82 5.75
N THR A 39 1.15 23.28 4.87
CA THR A 39 1.91 22.43 3.94
C THR A 39 3.25 21.94 4.49
N GLY A 40 3.60 22.30 5.74
CA GLY A 40 4.86 21.91 6.35
C GLY A 40 6.10 22.58 5.75
N CYS A 41 5.96 23.73 5.09
CA CYS A 41 7.05 24.45 4.40
C CYS A 41 8.22 24.94 5.29
N GLY A 42 8.09 24.89 6.62
CA GLY A 42 9.19 25.20 7.56
C GLY A 42 9.54 26.68 7.74
N VAL A 43 8.92 27.62 7.00
CA VAL A 43 9.22 29.07 7.09
C VAL A 43 9.02 29.62 8.50
N CYS A 44 7.99 29.14 9.21
CA CYS A 44 7.66 29.55 10.57
C CYS A 44 8.68 29.08 11.62
N VAL A 45 9.39 27.98 11.38
CA VAL A 45 10.45 27.45 12.26
C VAL A 45 11.62 28.43 12.28
N VAL A 46 12.10 28.85 11.10
CA VAL A 46 13.25 29.75 10.96
C VAL A 46 12.94 31.16 11.47
N LYS A 47 11.71 31.63 11.31
CA LYS A 47 11.30 32.99 11.67
C LYS A 47 10.90 33.16 13.13
N CYS A 48 10.80 32.08 13.93
CA CYS A 48 10.43 32.19 15.33
C CYS A 48 11.64 32.57 16.19
N PRO A 49 11.74 33.79 16.75
CA PRO A 49 12.88 34.19 17.58
C PRO A 49 12.92 33.49 18.94
N PHE A 50 11.82 32.84 19.34
CA PHE A 50 11.68 32.15 20.63
C PHE A 50 11.82 30.63 20.50
N ASN A 51 12.14 30.12 19.30
CA ASN A 51 12.21 28.68 19.01
C ASN A 51 10.96 27.92 19.52
N ALA A 52 9.80 28.54 19.37
CA ALA A 52 8.52 28.00 19.83
C ALA A 52 7.84 27.11 18.78
N ILE A 53 8.47 26.94 17.62
CA ILE A 53 7.94 26.18 16.49
C ILE A 53 9.02 25.20 16.05
N GLU A 54 8.73 23.91 16.11
CA GLU A 54 9.65 22.84 15.76
C GLU A 54 9.10 22.06 14.56
N ALA A 55 9.99 21.76 13.61
CA ALA A 55 9.68 20.82 12.54
C ALA A 55 9.75 19.42 13.13
N ILE A 56 8.63 18.71 13.10
CA ILE A 56 8.58 17.29 13.39
C ILE A 56 8.69 16.59 12.05
N GLU A 57 9.82 15.92 11.86
CA GLU A 57 9.88 14.81 10.95
C GLU A 57 8.93 13.77 11.52
N LEU A 58 7.86 13.46 10.78
CA LEU A 58 7.02 12.33 11.14
C LEU A 58 7.99 11.14 11.18
N GLU A 59 8.20 10.57 12.36
CA GLU A 59 8.96 9.34 12.52
C GLU A 59 8.35 8.35 11.52
N LYS A 60 9.12 8.00 10.50
CA LYS A 60 8.76 6.87 9.66
C LYS A 60 8.90 5.70 10.62
N GLU A 61 7.78 5.06 10.96
CA GLU A 61 7.83 3.74 11.57
C GLU A 61 8.75 2.90 10.69
N GLU A 62 9.92 2.51 11.20
CA GLU A 62 10.77 1.54 10.54
C GLU A 62 10.01 0.23 10.57
N ILE A 63 9.33 -0.06 9.46
CA ILE A 63 8.63 -1.33 9.29
C ILE A 63 9.70 -2.40 9.19
N ASP A 64 9.71 -3.35 10.14
CA ASP A 64 10.60 -4.51 10.07
C ASP A 64 10.17 -5.41 8.91
N LEU A 65 10.93 -5.36 7.81
CA LEU A 65 10.64 -6.10 6.59
C LEU A 65 10.89 -7.62 6.76
N ASN A 66 11.56 -8.06 7.84
CA ASN A 66 11.85 -9.49 8.05
C ASN A 66 10.62 -10.32 8.41
N ASP A 67 9.57 -9.67 8.89
CA ASP A 67 8.28 -10.32 9.18
C ASP A 67 7.54 -10.74 7.91
N TYR A 68 7.86 -10.12 6.77
CA TYR A 68 7.10 -10.30 5.54
C TYR A 68 7.60 -11.49 4.75
N LYS A 69 6.70 -12.44 4.46
CA LYS A 69 7.05 -13.68 3.75
C LYS A 69 5.93 -14.14 2.84
N GLY A 70 6.33 -14.66 1.68
CA GLY A 70 5.44 -15.31 0.74
C GLY A 70 5.08 -14.45 -0.46
N VAL A 71 4.85 -15.14 -1.57
CA VAL A 71 4.41 -14.55 -2.83
C VAL A 71 2.93 -14.80 -2.97
N TRP A 72 2.14 -13.74 -2.98
CA TRP A 72 0.69 -13.80 -3.13
C TRP A 72 0.29 -13.51 -4.57
N VAL A 73 -0.62 -14.31 -5.11
CA VAL A 73 -1.27 -14.06 -6.39
C VAL A 73 -2.75 -13.88 -6.14
N PHE A 74 -3.28 -12.72 -6.54
CA PHE A 74 -4.72 -12.49 -6.54
C PHE A 74 -5.38 -13.27 -7.66
N VAL A 75 -6.33 -14.12 -7.28
CA VAL A 75 -7.12 -14.94 -8.19
C VAL A 75 -8.33 -14.13 -8.62
N GLU A 76 -8.27 -13.59 -9.83
CA GLU A 76 -9.46 -13.04 -10.49
C GLU A 76 -10.36 -14.19 -10.93
N GLN A 77 -11.54 -14.27 -10.31
CA GLN A 77 -12.63 -15.15 -10.73
C GLN A 77 -13.78 -14.34 -11.32
N ARG A 78 -14.45 -14.90 -12.32
CA ARG A 78 -15.72 -14.38 -12.84
C ARG A 78 -16.71 -15.53 -12.89
N GLU A 79 -17.82 -15.39 -12.18
CA GLU A 79 -18.85 -16.43 -12.11
C GLU A 79 -18.30 -17.80 -11.66
N ASN A 80 -17.34 -17.79 -10.74
CA ASN A 80 -16.62 -18.98 -10.26
C ASN A 80 -15.71 -19.68 -11.29
N GLU A 81 -15.37 -19.01 -12.38
CA GLU A 81 -14.34 -19.45 -13.32
C GLU A 81 -13.05 -18.62 -13.14
N ILE A 82 -11.90 -19.31 -13.12
CA ILE A 82 -10.59 -18.67 -13.02
C ILE A 82 -10.25 -18.01 -14.36
N MET A 83 -9.86 -16.75 -14.32
CA MET A 83 -9.39 -16.07 -15.53
C MET A 83 -7.99 -16.56 -15.95
N PRO A 84 -7.71 -16.72 -17.26
CA PRO A 84 -6.43 -17.23 -17.75
C PRO A 84 -5.19 -16.46 -17.24
N VAL A 85 -5.34 -15.15 -17.02
CA VAL A 85 -4.29 -14.28 -16.44
C VAL A 85 -3.77 -14.78 -15.09
N VAL A 86 -4.64 -15.42 -14.29
CA VAL A 86 -4.24 -15.98 -13.00
C VAL A 86 -3.27 -17.14 -13.21
N ILE A 87 -3.51 -18.00 -14.21
CA ILE A 87 -2.66 -19.15 -14.51
C ILE A 87 -1.25 -18.68 -14.91
N GLU A 88 -1.17 -17.62 -15.72
CA GLU A 88 0.10 -16.99 -16.10
C GLU A 88 0.84 -16.42 -14.88
N LEU A 89 0.13 -15.69 -14.01
CA LEU A 89 0.69 -15.14 -12.78
C LEU A 89 1.11 -16.20 -11.77
N MET A 90 0.38 -17.31 -11.68
CA MET A 90 0.76 -18.45 -10.84
C MET A 90 2.07 -19.08 -11.34
N GLY A 91 2.22 -19.21 -12.66
CA GLY A 91 3.45 -19.70 -13.28
C GLY A 91 4.66 -18.81 -12.96
N GLU A 92 4.51 -17.50 -13.11
CA GLU A 92 5.60 -16.55 -12.84
C GLU A 92 5.86 -16.38 -11.35
N GLY A 93 4.79 -16.31 -10.55
CA GLY A 93 4.85 -16.26 -9.09
C GLY A 93 5.57 -17.47 -8.50
N LYS A 94 5.41 -18.67 -9.09
CA LYS A 94 6.14 -19.87 -8.67
C LYS A 94 7.64 -19.76 -8.89
N LYS A 95 8.08 -19.14 -9.99
CA LYS A 95 9.51 -18.90 -10.24
C LYS A 95 10.07 -17.96 -9.18
N LEU A 96 9.37 -16.85 -8.92
CA LEU A 96 9.75 -15.88 -7.89
C LEU A 96 9.81 -16.51 -6.49
N ALA A 97 8.79 -17.29 -6.12
CA ALA A 97 8.73 -17.99 -4.85
C ALA A 97 9.91 -18.97 -4.70
N THR A 98 10.26 -19.69 -5.76
CA THR A 98 11.39 -20.63 -5.77
C THR A 98 12.74 -19.92 -5.62
N GLU A 99 12.93 -18.78 -6.29
CA GLU A 99 14.16 -17.99 -6.20
C GLU A 99 14.37 -17.35 -4.83
N ILE A 100 13.30 -16.86 -4.18
CA ILE A 100 13.35 -16.32 -2.81
C ILE A 100 13.44 -17.44 -1.77
N GLY A 101 12.92 -18.62 -2.09
CA GLY A 101 12.76 -19.74 -1.16
C GLY A 101 11.55 -19.58 -0.24
N THR A 102 10.45 -19.03 -0.76
CA THR A 102 9.19 -18.84 -0.05
C THR A 102 8.05 -19.63 -0.69
N GLU A 103 6.88 -19.63 -0.05
CA GLU A 103 5.67 -20.31 -0.53
C GLU A 103 4.85 -19.43 -1.48
N LEU A 104 4.26 -20.06 -2.50
CA LEU A 104 3.30 -19.43 -3.39
C LEU A 104 1.90 -19.54 -2.78
N CYS A 105 1.28 -18.41 -2.49
CA CYS A 105 -0.06 -18.33 -1.95
C CYS A 105 -1.03 -17.75 -2.99
N ALA A 106 -2.17 -18.39 -3.20
CA ALA A 106 -3.27 -17.84 -3.99
C ALA A 106 -4.30 -17.18 -3.06
N VAL A 107 -4.81 -16.01 -3.42
CA VAL A 107 -5.85 -15.30 -2.65
C VAL A 107 -7.09 -15.16 -3.52
N VAL A 108 -8.19 -15.77 -3.10
CA VAL A 108 -9.46 -15.77 -3.84
C VAL A 108 -10.61 -15.22 -2.99
N CYS A 109 -11.43 -14.36 -3.61
CA CYS A 109 -12.60 -13.72 -3.01
C CYS A 109 -13.85 -13.99 -3.86
N GLY A 110 -14.94 -14.43 -3.24
CA GLY A 110 -16.13 -14.84 -3.96
C GLY A 110 -17.18 -15.50 -3.08
N GLU A 111 -18.07 -16.26 -3.71
CA GLU A 111 -19.15 -17.01 -3.06
C GLU A 111 -19.11 -18.47 -3.53
N ASN A 112 -19.16 -19.43 -2.61
CA ASN A 112 -19.14 -20.87 -2.90
C ASN A 112 -17.90 -21.31 -3.70
N LEU A 113 -16.71 -20.98 -3.19
CA LEU A 113 -15.44 -21.14 -3.90
C LEU A 113 -14.87 -22.57 -3.90
N ASN A 114 -15.53 -23.53 -3.25
CA ASN A 114 -15.05 -24.91 -3.12
C ASN A 114 -14.53 -25.56 -4.42
N PRO A 115 -15.18 -25.40 -5.60
CA PRO A 115 -14.71 -26.02 -6.83
C PRO A 115 -13.38 -25.45 -7.35
N ILE A 116 -13.11 -24.18 -7.06
CA ILE A 116 -11.96 -23.42 -7.56
C ILE A 116 -10.70 -23.73 -6.74
N ILE A 117 -10.87 -24.11 -5.47
CA ILE A 117 -9.76 -24.37 -4.55
C ILE A 117 -8.88 -25.51 -5.07
N ASP A 118 -9.48 -26.64 -5.48
CA ASP A 118 -8.74 -27.80 -5.99
C ASP A 118 -7.97 -27.46 -7.27
N GLU A 119 -8.55 -26.62 -8.13
CA GLU A 119 -7.94 -26.16 -9.37
C GLU A 119 -6.72 -25.27 -9.11
N LEU A 120 -6.79 -24.36 -8.13
CA LEU A 120 -5.66 -23.51 -7.73
C LEU A 120 -4.48 -24.32 -7.18
N PHE A 121 -4.75 -25.38 -6.41
CA PHE A 121 -3.72 -26.31 -5.97
C PHE A 121 -3.12 -27.09 -7.15
N ALA A 122 -3.92 -27.51 -8.12
CA ALA A 122 -3.44 -28.18 -9.33
C ALA A 122 -2.52 -27.29 -10.18
N TYR A 123 -2.79 -25.98 -10.21
CA TYR A 123 -1.91 -25.00 -10.86
C TYR A 123 -0.65 -24.66 -10.06
N GLY A 124 -0.49 -25.21 -8.85
CA GLY A 124 0.76 -25.18 -8.10
C GLY A 124 0.83 -24.15 -6.99
N ALA A 125 -0.32 -23.69 -6.46
CA ALA A 125 -0.36 -22.98 -5.19
C ALA A 125 0.08 -23.89 -4.03
N ASP A 126 0.91 -23.40 -3.12
CA ASP A 126 1.25 -24.11 -1.88
C ASP A 126 0.19 -23.87 -0.79
N LYS A 127 -0.37 -22.66 -0.77
CA LYS A 127 -1.48 -22.25 0.11
C LYS A 127 -2.54 -21.48 -0.66
N VAL A 128 -3.79 -21.62 -0.24
CA VAL A 128 -4.92 -20.87 -0.80
C VAL A 128 -5.65 -20.17 0.34
N TYR A 129 -5.68 -18.84 0.30
CA TYR A 129 -6.49 -18.01 1.18
C TYR A 129 -7.84 -17.74 0.53
N VAL A 130 -8.91 -18.12 1.23
CA VAL A 130 -10.28 -18.05 0.72
C VAL A 130 -11.08 -17.06 1.56
N ALA A 131 -11.66 -16.08 0.89
CA ALA A 131 -12.69 -15.22 1.45
C ALA A 131 -14.04 -15.56 0.80
N ASP A 132 -14.79 -16.44 1.47
CA ASP A 132 -16.14 -16.85 1.03
C ASP A 132 -17.19 -16.02 1.75
N HIS A 133 -17.87 -15.14 1.01
CA HIS A 133 -18.98 -14.34 1.53
C HIS A 133 -19.95 -13.96 0.40
N PRO A 134 -21.29 -14.01 0.61
CA PRO A 134 -22.27 -13.66 -0.42
C PRO A 134 -22.10 -12.25 -1.01
N GLU A 135 -21.61 -11.30 -0.21
CA GLU A 135 -21.33 -9.93 -0.69
C GLU A 135 -20.14 -9.82 -1.65
N LEU A 136 -19.29 -10.84 -1.70
CA LEU A 136 -18.14 -10.94 -2.59
C LEU A 136 -18.48 -11.68 -3.89
N LYS A 137 -19.74 -12.10 -4.10
CA LYS A 137 -20.17 -12.76 -5.34
C LYS A 137 -19.81 -11.95 -6.59
N SER A 138 -20.04 -10.64 -6.53
CA SER A 138 -19.69 -9.71 -7.59
C SER A 138 -18.55 -8.82 -7.15
N TYR A 139 -17.67 -8.48 -8.09
CA TYR A 139 -16.56 -7.59 -7.80
C TYR A 139 -17.06 -6.24 -7.30
N ARG A 140 -16.56 -5.84 -6.14
CA ARG A 140 -16.81 -4.53 -5.51
C ARG A 140 -15.52 -4.01 -4.91
N THR A 141 -15.02 -2.90 -5.43
CA THR A 141 -13.72 -2.32 -5.09
C THR A 141 -13.55 -2.16 -3.58
N ASP A 142 -14.52 -1.57 -2.88
CA ASP A 142 -14.45 -1.34 -1.43
C ASP A 142 -14.39 -2.63 -0.62
N ALA A 143 -15.23 -3.61 -0.97
CA ALA A 143 -15.34 -4.87 -0.25
C ALA A 143 -14.06 -5.71 -0.42
N TYR A 144 -13.61 -5.87 -1.67
CA TYR A 144 -12.39 -6.61 -1.99
C TYR A 144 -11.17 -5.94 -1.37
N THR A 145 -11.05 -4.61 -1.49
CA THR A 145 -9.94 -3.85 -0.91
C THR A 145 -9.89 -4.05 0.60
N LYS A 146 -11.03 -3.99 1.31
CA LYS A 146 -11.07 -4.21 2.76
C LYS A 146 -10.61 -5.61 3.12
N VAL A 147 -11.20 -6.64 2.52
CA VAL A 147 -10.89 -8.04 2.84
C VAL A 147 -9.44 -8.39 2.57
N ILE A 148 -8.91 -7.94 1.43
CA ILE A 148 -7.52 -8.21 1.05
C ILE A 148 -6.55 -7.41 1.93
N TYR A 149 -6.88 -6.16 2.26
CA TYR A 149 -6.09 -5.36 3.20
C TYR A 149 -6.01 -6.01 4.59
N ASP A 150 -7.16 -6.43 5.15
CA ASP A 150 -7.22 -7.11 6.45
C ASP A 150 -6.37 -8.40 6.43
N ALA A 151 -6.34 -9.11 5.30
CA ALA A 151 -5.49 -10.28 5.11
C ALA A 151 -3.99 -9.93 5.00
N ILE A 152 -3.63 -8.87 4.28
CA ILE A 152 -2.26 -8.38 4.16
C ILE A 152 -1.73 -7.94 5.53
N GLU A 153 -2.53 -7.25 6.35
CA GLU A 153 -2.14 -6.81 7.68
C GLU A 153 -1.88 -7.99 8.62
N LYS A 154 -2.71 -9.05 8.51
CA LYS A 154 -2.61 -10.24 9.36
C LYS A 154 -1.46 -11.17 8.97
N TYR A 155 -1.27 -11.42 7.67
CA TYR A 155 -0.34 -12.44 7.17
C TYR A 155 0.96 -11.87 6.60
N LYS A 156 1.03 -10.54 6.41
CA LYS A 156 2.23 -9.80 5.97
C LYS A 156 2.96 -10.46 4.78
N PRO A 157 2.34 -10.56 3.59
CA PRO A 157 3.02 -11.08 2.40
C PRO A 157 4.14 -10.15 1.92
N GLU A 158 5.22 -10.72 1.39
CA GLU A 158 6.34 -9.95 0.85
C GLU A 158 6.03 -9.39 -0.55
N ILE A 159 5.39 -10.20 -1.39
CA ILE A 159 5.04 -9.84 -2.77
C ILE A 159 3.55 -10.11 -2.97
N VAL A 160 2.84 -9.17 -3.60
CA VAL A 160 1.43 -9.35 -4.01
C VAL A 160 1.32 -9.04 -5.51
N LEU A 161 0.90 -10.03 -6.29
CA LEU A 161 0.72 -9.94 -7.75
C LEU A 161 -0.76 -9.87 -8.10
N LEU A 162 -1.09 -8.99 -9.04
CA LEU A 162 -2.44 -8.72 -9.53
C LEU A 162 -2.43 -8.76 -11.06
N GLY A 163 -3.50 -9.28 -11.66
CA GLY A 163 -3.68 -9.26 -13.12
C GLY A 163 -3.83 -7.83 -13.65
N ALA A 164 -3.22 -7.53 -14.79
CA ALA A 164 -3.35 -6.24 -15.48
C ALA A 164 -4.72 -6.06 -16.20
N THR A 165 -5.80 -6.53 -15.59
CA THR A 165 -7.17 -6.46 -16.10
C THR A 165 -7.88 -5.20 -15.61
N HIS A 166 -9.13 -4.96 -16.05
CA HIS A 166 -9.95 -3.89 -15.49
C HIS A 166 -10.14 -4.01 -13.97
N ILE A 167 -10.26 -5.23 -13.45
CA ILE A 167 -10.43 -5.50 -12.02
C ILE A 167 -9.12 -5.25 -11.28
N GLY A 168 -8.01 -5.84 -11.73
CA GLY A 168 -6.74 -5.67 -11.03
C GLY A 168 -6.17 -4.26 -11.10
N ARG A 169 -6.40 -3.53 -12.20
CA ARG A 169 -6.01 -2.11 -12.34
C ARG A 169 -6.84 -1.16 -11.48
N ASP A 170 -8.05 -1.57 -11.10
CA ASP A 170 -8.89 -0.85 -10.14
C ASP A 170 -8.53 -1.21 -8.69
N LEU A 171 -8.37 -2.49 -8.39
CA LEU A 171 -8.09 -3.01 -7.05
C LEU A 171 -6.68 -2.66 -6.55
N GLY A 172 -5.67 -2.80 -7.41
CA GLY A 172 -4.26 -2.57 -7.07
C GLY A 172 -3.97 -1.21 -6.41
N PRO A 173 -4.35 -0.07 -7.02
CA PRO A 173 -4.08 1.24 -6.42
C PRO A 173 -4.83 1.43 -5.09
N CYS A 174 -6.05 0.91 -4.96
CA CYS A 174 -6.82 1.01 -3.71
C CYS A 174 -6.14 0.27 -2.55
N ILE A 175 -5.61 -0.94 -2.81
CA ILE A 175 -4.84 -1.69 -1.80
C ILE A 175 -3.52 -0.98 -1.49
N ALA A 176 -2.79 -0.52 -2.52
CA ALA A 176 -1.48 0.09 -2.35
C ALA A 176 -1.52 1.34 -1.46
N VAL A 177 -2.55 2.19 -1.63
CA VAL A 177 -2.74 3.38 -0.79
C VAL A 177 -3.04 3.01 0.65
N LYS A 178 -3.89 2.00 0.90
CA LYS A 178 -4.21 1.57 2.28
C LYS A 178 -3.03 0.88 2.97
N ALA A 179 -2.29 0.05 2.24
CA ALA A 179 -1.11 -0.65 2.74
C ALA A 179 0.14 0.23 2.78
N ASN A 180 0.05 1.50 2.33
CA ASN A 180 1.17 2.44 2.23
C ASN A 180 2.40 1.83 1.53
N THR A 181 2.16 1.13 0.41
CA THR A 181 3.18 0.40 -0.34
C THR A 181 3.26 0.88 -1.80
N GLY A 182 4.35 0.50 -2.48
CA GLY A 182 4.53 0.78 -3.90
C GLY A 182 3.68 -0.14 -4.78
N LEU A 183 3.30 0.36 -5.96
CA LEU A 183 2.61 -0.42 -6.99
C LEU A 183 3.23 -0.11 -8.35
N THR A 184 3.56 -1.17 -9.10
CA THR A 184 3.99 -1.06 -10.49
C THR A 184 2.88 -1.60 -11.39
N ALA A 185 2.38 -0.77 -12.31
CA ALA A 185 1.34 -1.18 -13.24
C ALA A 185 1.93 -1.79 -14.52
N ASP A 186 1.20 -2.75 -15.11
CA ASP A 186 1.44 -3.38 -16.42
C ASP A 186 2.91 -3.83 -16.63
N CYS A 187 3.41 -4.67 -15.72
CA CYS A 187 4.74 -5.26 -15.82
C CYS A 187 4.84 -6.31 -16.94
N THR A 188 6.02 -6.38 -17.55
CA THR A 188 6.35 -7.35 -18.61
C THR A 188 7.30 -8.45 -18.16
N SER A 189 8.11 -8.19 -17.12
CA SER A 189 8.96 -9.21 -16.50
C SER A 189 9.23 -8.91 -15.04
N PHE A 190 9.51 -9.99 -14.30
CA PHE A 190 9.88 -9.95 -12.90
C PHE A 190 11.18 -10.75 -12.72
N ASP A 191 12.10 -10.21 -11.94
CA ASP A 191 13.32 -10.90 -11.55
C ASP A 191 13.59 -10.57 -10.08
N ILE A 192 14.34 -11.41 -9.37
CA ILE A 192 14.84 -11.07 -8.03
C ILE A 192 16.30 -10.65 -8.12
N ASP A 193 16.63 -9.52 -7.49
CA ASP A 193 18.02 -9.11 -7.40
C ASP A 193 18.79 -10.07 -6.46
N PRO A 194 19.86 -10.75 -6.93
CA PRO A 194 20.57 -11.74 -6.14
C PRO A 194 21.34 -11.15 -4.94
N ILE A 195 21.59 -9.83 -4.93
CA ILE A 195 22.33 -9.15 -3.86
C ILE A 195 21.36 -8.56 -2.84
N ASP A 196 20.38 -7.80 -3.34
CA ASP A 196 19.45 -7.04 -2.51
C ASP A 196 18.21 -7.85 -2.10
N LYS A 197 17.97 -9.01 -2.74
CA LYS A 197 16.77 -9.87 -2.61
C LYS A 197 15.44 -9.16 -2.87
N LYS A 198 15.48 -7.98 -3.50
CA LYS A 198 14.29 -7.20 -3.84
C LYS A 198 13.73 -7.62 -5.20
N LEU A 199 12.42 -7.44 -5.36
CA LEU A 199 11.73 -7.67 -6.62
C LEU A 199 12.04 -6.56 -7.63
N LYS A 200 12.71 -6.93 -8.73
CA LYS A 200 12.93 -6.10 -9.89
C LYS A 200 11.73 -6.21 -10.83
N GLN A 201 11.07 -5.08 -11.05
CA GLN A 201 9.84 -5.00 -11.84
C GLN A 201 10.13 -4.23 -13.12
N THR A 202 10.00 -4.89 -14.28
CA THR A 202 10.22 -4.25 -15.58
C THR A 202 8.88 -3.95 -16.22
N ARG A 203 8.71 -2.71 -16.71
CA ARG A 203 7.52 -2.30 -17.46
C ARG A 203 7.87 -1.34 -18.60
N PRO A 204 7.10 -1.34 -19.69
CA PRO A 204 7.12 -0.28 -20.68
C PRO A 204 6.50 1.00 -20.10
N ALA A 205 7.00 2.15 -20.55
CA ALA A 205 6.49 3.46 -20.23
C ALA A 205 6.34 4.28 -21.52
N PHE A 206 5.56 5.36 -21.50
CA PHE A 206 5.38 6.26 -22.64
C PHE A 206 4.75 5.63 -23.91
N GLY A 207 3.74 4.76 -23.73
CA GLY A 207 2.95 4.22 -24.85
C GLY A 207 3.54 2.98 -25.54
N GLY A 208 4.67 2.47 -25.02
CA GLY A 208 5.36 1.27 -25.49
C GLY A 208 6.85 1.37 -25.23
#